data_AF-A0A401IGH1-F1
#
_entry.id   AF-A0A401IGH1-F1
#
_cell.length_a   1.000
_cell.length_b   1.000
_cell.length_c   1.000
_cell.angle_alpha   90.00
_cell.angle_beta   90.00
_cell.angle_gamma   90.00
#
_symmetry.space_group_name_H-M   'P 1'
#
loop_
_entity.id
_entity.type
_entity.pdbx_description
1 polymer ?
#
loop_
_entity_poly.entity_id
_entity_poly.type
_entity_poly.pdbx_seq_one_letter_code
_entity_poly.pdbx_strand_id
1 'polypeptide(L)' 'MSRPALSSLLNGKTDLSGSMALRLEKAFGVKMDTLMRMQSSYDIARTREREKEIMVRRFQSSEPR' A
#
# COMPACT_ATOMS: atom_id res chain seq x y z
N MET A 1 -12.47 21.02 -5.29
CA MET A 1 -12.23 19.56 -5.35
C MET A 1 -13.12 19.00 -6.44
N SER A 2 -12.59 18.73 -7.64
CA SER A 2 -13.39 18.22 -8.75
C SER A 2 -13.69 16.72 -8.57
N ARG A 3 -14.88 16.31 -9.01
CA ARG A 3 -15.43 14.93 -8.98
C ARG A 3 -14.51 13.79 -9.45
N PRO A 4 -13.49 13.96 -10.33
CA PRO A 4 -12.67 12.83 -10.79
C PRO A 4 -11.85 12.16 -9.68
N ALA A 5 -11.37 12.91 -8.69
CA ALA A 5 -10.47 12.40 -7.66
C ALA A 5 -11.16 11.42 -6.69
N LEU A 6 -12.45 11.63 -6.40
CA LEU A 6 -13.24 10.73 -5.56
C LEU A 6 -13.61 9.44 -6.32
N SER A 7 -13.85 9.54 -7.63
CA SER A 7 -14.13 8.39 -8.50
C SER A 7 -12.92 7.47 -8.64
N SER A 8 -11.70 8.00 -8.74
CA SER A 8 -10.48 7.17 -8.84
C SER A 8 -10.19 6.36 -7.58
N LEU A 9 -10.55 6.88 -6.39
CA LEU A 9 -10.49 6.13 -5.12
C LEU A 9 -11.55 5.04 -5.04
N LEU A 10 -12.80 5.36 -5.38
CA LEU A 10 -13.91 4.40 -5.35
C LEU A 10 -13.72 3.26 -6.36
N ASN A 11 -13.02 3.52 -7.45
CA ASN A 11 -12.77 2.54 -8.50
C ASN A 11 -11.44 1.77 -8.33
N GLY A 12 -10.71 1.93 -7.22
CA GLY A 12 -9.52 1.12 -6.90
C GLY A 12 -8.41 1.16 -7.97
N LYS A 13 -8.34 2.24 -8.77
CA LYS A 13 -7.41 2.35 -9.91
C LYS A 13 -6.03 2.91 -9.55
N THR A 14 -5.83 3.30 -8.30
CA THR A 14 -4.56 3.84 -7.80
C THR A 14 -4.33 3.28 -6.40
N ASP A 15 -3.13 2.73 -6.15
CA ASP A 15 -2.72 2.35 -4.80
C ASP A 15 -2.95 3.54 -3.86
N LEU A 16 -3.50 3.28 -2.67
CA LEU A 16 -3.80 4.34 -1.72
C LEU A 16 -2.50 5.00 -1.24
N SER A 17 -2.22 6.20 -1.76
CA SER A 17 -1.08 7.00 -1.32
C SER A 17 -1.37 7.77 -0.04
N GLY A 18 -0.34 8.11 0.73
CA GLY A 18 -0.48 8.86 1.98
C GLY A 18 -1.19 10.21 1.81
N SER A 19 -0.95 10.92 0.69
CA SER A 19 -1.64 12.19 0.41
C SER A 19 -3.13 12.01 0.12
N MET A 20 -3.53 10.84 -0.39
CA MET A 20 -4.93 10.51 -0.66
C MET A 20 -5.64 10.01 0.60
N ALA A 21 -4.96 9.22 1.41
CA ALA A 21 -5.46 8.77 2.71
C ALA A 21 -5.68 9.96 3.67
N LEU A 22 -4.79 10.96 3.68
CA LEU A 22 -4.98 12.20 4.45
C LEU A 22 -6.18 13.02 3.94
N ARG A 23 -6.47 13.02 2.64
CA ARG A 23 -7.67 13.67 2.09
C ARG A 23 -8.94 12.95 2.55
N LEU A 24 -8.93 11.62 2.59
CA LEU A 24 -10.05 10.81 3.10
C LEU A 24 -10.28 11.06 4.60
N GLU A 25 -9.21 11.14 5.39
CA GLU A 25 -9.31 11.50 6.81
C GLU A 25 -9.97 12.87 7.00
N LYS A 26 -9.50 13.88 6.28
CA LYS A 26 -10.08 15.23 6.35
C LYS A 26 -11.51 15.32 5.83
N ALA A 27 -11.87 14.53 4.82
CA ALA A 27 -13.18 14.60 4.18
C ALA A 27 -14.25 13.76 4.89
N PHE A 28 -13.88 12.63 5.47
CA PHE A 28 -14.81 11.61 5.97
C PHE A 28 -14.52 11.16 7.42
N GLY A 29 -13.46 11.67 8.05
CA GLY A 29 -13.10 11.32 9.44
C GLY A 29 -12.51 9.92 9.61
N VAL A 30 -12.21 9.22 8.51
CA VAL A 30 -11.57 7.89 8.55
C VAL A 30 -10.07 8.02 8.80
N LYS A 31 -9.55 7.26 9.77
CA LYS A 31 -8.14 7.33 10.15
C LYS A 31 -7.20 6.89 9.02
N MET A 32 -6.30 7.77 8.61
CA MET A 32 -5.28 7.51 7.59
C MET A 32 -4.44 6.28 7.94
N ASP A 33 -4.01 6.15 9.20
CA ASP A 33 -3.19 5.02 9.66
C ASP A 33 -3.88 3.68 9.45
N THR A 34 -5.20 3.64 9.61
CA THR A 34 -6.01 2.44 9.41
C THR A 34 -6.08 2.10 7.93
N LEU A 35 -6.35 3.08 7.07
CA LEU A 35 -6.40 2.88 5.62
C LEU A 35 -5.04 2.43 5.06
N MET A 36 -3.95 3.05 5.53
CA MET A 36 -2.60 2.67 5.10
C MET A 36 -2.25 1.24 5.53
N ARG A 37 -2.62 0.81 6.75
CA ARG A 37 -2.43 -0.58 7.20
C ARG A 37 -3.19 -1.58 6.33
N MET A 38 -4.42 -1.24 5.92
CA MET A 38 -5.21 -2.08 5.03
C MET A 38 -4.55 -2.20 3.65
N GLN A 39 -4.11 -1.09 3.06
CA GLN A 39 -3.39 -1.09 1.78
C GLN A 39 -2.12 -1.94 1.87
N SER A 40 -1.29 -1.74 2.91
CA SER A 40 -0.08 -2.54 3.10
C SER A 40 -0.38 -4.03 3.26
N SER A 41 -1.45 -4.39 3.97
CA SER A 41 -1.85 -5.79 4.14
C SER A 41 -2.26 -6.42 2.81
N TYR A 42 -2.98 -5.68 1.98
CA TYR A 42 -3.36 -6.10 0.64
C TYR A 42 -2.13 -6.29 -0.27
N ASP A 43 -1.21 -5.33 -0.27
CA ASP A 43 0.02 -5.40 -1.08
C ASP A 43 0.91 -6.57 -0.66
N ILE A 44 1.02 -6.82 0.65
CA ILE A 44 1.71 -7.99 1.19
C ILE A 44 1.05 -9.27 0.67
N ALA A 45 -0.27 -9.42 0.81
CA ALA A 45 -0.98 -10.62 0.37
C ALA A 45 -0.79 -10.89 -1.13
N ARG A 46 -0.98 -9.86 -1.97
CA ARG A 46 -0.76 -9.95 -3.43
C ARG A 46 0.68 -10.30 -3.78
N THR A 47 1.66 -9.72 -3.06
CA THR A 47 3.09 -10.02 -3.30
C THR A 47 3.42 -11.45 -2.89
N ARG A 48 2.82 -11.94 -1.80
CA ARG A 48 2.98 -13.33 -1.33
C ARG A 48 2.44 -14.35 -2.33
N GLU A 49 1.32 -14.06 -2.99
CA GLU A 49 0.81 -14.92 -4.07
C GLU A 49 1.83 -15.12 -5.20
N ARG A 50 2.68 -14.12 -5.45
CA ARG A 50 3.73 -14.14 -6.48
C ARG A 50 5.12 -14.43 -5.93
N GLU A 51 5.23 -14.91 -4.69
CA GLU A 51 6.53 -15.10 -4.05
C GLU A 51 7.47 -16.03 -4.85
N LYS A 52 6.90 -17.01 -5.57
CA LYS A 52 7.65 -17.98 -6.37
C LYS A 52 8.30 -17.36 -7.62
N GLU A 53 7.83 -16.19 -8.06
CA GLU A 53 8.42 -15.44 -9.17
C GLU A 53 9.69 -14.69 -8.75
N ILE A 54 9.87 -14.44 -7.45
CA ILE A 54 10.97 -13.65 -6.90
C ILE A 54 12.05 -14.61 -6.35
N MET A 55 13.02 -14.95 -7.20
CA MET A 55 14.16 -15.80 -6.80
C MET A 55 15.33 -14.95 -6.28
N VAL A 56 15.47 -14.88 -4.95
CA VAL A 56 16.58 -14.17 -4.30
C VAL A 56 17.27 -15.10 -3.30
N ARG A 57 18.60 -15.17 -3.33
CA ARG A 57 19.38 -15.90 -2.32
C ARG A 57 19.44 -15.07 -1.04
N ARG A 58 19.20 -15.72 0.11
CA ARG A 58 19.35 -15.08 1.42
C ARG A 58 20.77 -14.55 1.57
N PHE A 59 20.89 -13.26 1.92
CA PHE A 59 22.18 -12.65 2.22
C PHE A 59 22.82 -13.34 3.43
N GLN A 60 24.06 -13.77 3.29
CA GLN A 60 24.90 -14.25 4.37
C GLN A 60 26.03 -13.24 4.54
N SER A 61 26.03 -12.49 5.64
CA SER A 61 27.18 -11.68 6.02
C SER A 61 28.32 -12.62 6.39
N SER A 62 29.34 -12.72 5.54
CA SER A 62 30.62 -13.28 5.95
C SER A 62 31.24 -12.30 6.94
N GLU A 63 31.14 -12.62 8.22
CA GLU A 63 31.86 -11.91 9.27
C GLU A 63 33.37 -12.03 8.97
N PRO A 64 34.09 -10.90 8.77
CA PRO A 64 35.55 -10.96 8.63
C PRO A 64 36.11 -11.35 10.00
N ARG A 65 36.77 -12.51 10.07
CA ARG A 65 37.57 -12.94 11.22
C ARG A 65 38.80 -12.06 11.40
#